data_AF-A0A6G0MQZ8-F1
#
_entry.id   AF-A0A6G0MQZ8-F1
#
_cell.length_a   1.000
_cell.length_b   1.000
_cell.length_c   1.000
_cell.angle_alpha   90.00
_cell.angle_beta   90.00
_cell.angle_gamma   90.00
#
_symmetry.space_group_name_H-M   'P 1'
#
loop_
_entity.id
_entity.type
_entity.pdbx_description
1 polymer ?
#
loop_
_entity_poly.entity_id
_entity_poly.type
_entity_poly.pdbx_seq_one_letter_code
_entity_poly.pdbx_strand_id
1 'polypeptide(L)'
;MFAGFTTEDNTIIIDMSAAFGWTGSAGTYSVLGGAVAFNHGSTGSGPRPRGFYNYHWVGGHINVASSTVTQCEDAERSLRFALTTVMGPSAVNDRKFTAWSTQQKVLGLIFDTTAGTVAMPTKEVVKARSLIAHAFHSQALSRSEFRSLLGSLRHVATCVRPAQAFV
;
A
#
# COMPACT_ATOMS: atom_id res chain seq x y z
N MET A 1 -19.27 -0.22 -9.70
CA MET A 1 -20.72 -0.39 -9.53
C MET A 1 -20.94 -1.61 -8.66
N PHE A 2 -21.53 -1.41 -7.48
CA PHE A 2 -21.92 -2.46 -6.56
C PHE A 2 -23.42 -2.32 -6.29
N ALA A 3 -24.14 -3.43 -6.23
CA ALA A 3 -25.56 -3.45 -5.87
C ALA A 3 -25.76 -4.40 -4.69
N GLY A 4 -26.45 -3.92 -3.66
CA GLY A 4 -26.85 -4.69 -2.48
C GLY A 4 -28.35 -4.56 -2.24
N PHE A 5 -28.95 -5.58 -1.65
CA PHE A 5 -30.35 -5.57 -1.24
C PHE A 5 -30.43 -5.68 0.28
N THR A 6 -31.17 -4.75 0.91
CA THR A 6 -31.46 -4.80 2.34
C THR A 6 -32.86 -5.36 2.55
N THR A 7 -32.94 -6.53 3.20
CA THR A 7 -34.21 -7.21 3.47
C THR A 7 -35.07 -6.46 4.48
N GLU A 8 -34.44 -5.75 5.43
CA GLU A 8 -35.13 -5.02 6.50
C GLU A 8 -35.99 -3.87 5.95
N ASP A 9 -35.48 -3.16 4.94
CA ASP A 9 -36.15 -1.99 4.34
C ASP A 9 -36.70 -2.28 2.93
N ASN A 10 -36.61 -3.53 2.46
CA ASN A 10 -36.96 -3.94 1.10
C ASN A 10 -36.39 -2.99 0.01
N THR A 11 -35.14 -2.57 0.18
CA THR A 11 -34.52 -1.51 -0.62
C THR A 11 -33.29 -2.02 -1.37
N ILE A 12 -33.10 -1.54 -2.60
CA ILE A 12 -31.89 -1.79 -3.40
C ILE A 12 -30.96 -0.58 -3.26
N ILE A 13 -29.73 -0.82 -2.82
CA ILE A 13 -28.67 0.18 -2.78
C ILE A 13 -27.73 -0.08 -3.96
N ILE A 14 -27.61 0.90 -4.85
CA ILE A 14 -26.66 0.87 -5.95
C ILE A 14 -25.58 1.91 -5.66
N ASP A 15 -24.37 1.44 -5.35
CA ASP A 15 -23.20 2.28 -5.26
C ASP A 15 -22.58 2.41 -6.65
N MET A 16 -22.63 3.62 -7.18
CA MET A 16 -22.05 3.98 -8.48
C MET A 16 -20.52 4.12 -8.41
N SER A 17 -19.93 4.09 -7.22
CA SER A 17 -18.49 4.17 -6.98
C SER A 17 -17.84 2.80 -6.78
N ALA A 18 -16.52 2.78 -6.57
CA ALA A 18 -15.78 1.59 -6.17
C ALA A 18 -15.95 1.38 -4.66
N ALA A 19 -17.05 0.69 -4.29
CA ALA A 19 -17.46 0.46 -2.91
C ALA A 19 -16.36 -0.22 -2.06
N PHE A 20 -16.34 0.10 -0.76
CA PHE A 20 -15.51 -0.63 0.21
C PHE A 20 -16.01 -2.07 0.38
N GLY A 21 -15.09 -3.02 0.51
CA GLY A 21 -15.42 -4.43 0.70
C GLY A 21 -15.80 -5.18 -0.58
N TRP A 22 -15.96 -4.49 -1.73
CA TRP A 22 -16.16 -5.14 -3.01
C TRP A 22 -14.83 -5.66 -3.58
N THR A 23 -14.82 -6.92 -4.01
CA THR A 23 -13.61 -7.61 -4.52
C THR A 23 -13.01 -6.93 -5.76
N GLY A 24 -13.83 -6.29 -6.60
CA GLY A 24 -13.37 -5.54 -7.78
C GLY A 24 -12.85 -4.13 -7.49
N SER A 25 -13.06 -3.62 -6.26
CA SER A 25 -12.69 -2.25 -5.89
C SER A 25 -11.19 -2.05 -5.98
N ALA A 26 -10.41 -2.99 -5.44
CA ALA A 26 -8.95 -2.94 -5.48
C ALA A 26 -8.41 -2.87 -6.92
N GLY A 27 -8.99 -3.64 -7.85
CA GLY A 27 -8.61 -3.59 -9.27
C GLY A 27 -8.86 -2.22 -9.90
N THR A 28 -9.99 -1.60 -9.59
CA THR A 28 -10.33 -0.25 -10.08
C THR A 28 -9.33 0.79 -9.58
N TYR A 29 -9.04 0.79 -8.27
CA TYR A 29 -8.03 1.69 -7.70
C TYR A 29 -6.63 1.43 -8.24
N SER A 30 -6.25 0.18 -8.52
CA SER A 30 -4.96 -0.14 -9.15
C SER A 30 -4.81 0.47 -10.54
N VAL A 31 -5.87 0.47 -11.37
CA VAL A 31 -5.81 1.08 -12.71
C VAL A 31 -5.63 2.59 -12.61
N LEU A 32 -6.42 3.25 -11.75
CA LEU A 32 -6.33 4.69 -11.55
C LEU A 32 -4.99 5.10 -10.92
N GLY A 33 -4.53 4.36 -9.91
CA GLY A 33 -3.22 4.55 -9.30
C GLY A 33 -2.09 4.34 -10.30
N GLY A 34 -2.22 3.39 -11.22
CA GLY A 34 -1.28 3.20 -12.33
C GLY A 34 -1.23 4.39 -13.29
N ALA A 35 -2.38 4.95 -13.66
CA ALA A 35 -2.46 6.16 -14.49
C ALA A 35 -1.83 7.38 -13.79
N VAL A 36 -2.07 7.55 -12.48
CA VAL A 36 -1.41 8.58 -11.67
C VAL A 36 0.09 8.36 -11.67
N ALA A 37 0.56 7.14 -11.43
CA ALA A 37 1.99 6.82 -11.38
C ALA A 37 2.67 7.06 -12.72
N PHE A 38 1.99 6.76 -13.83
CA PHE A 38 2.48 7.04 -15.18
C PHE A 38 2.61 8.55 -15.41
N ASN A 39 1.57 9.33 -15.11
CA ASN A 39 1.59 10.79 -15.28
C ASN A 39 2.66 11.43 -14.38
N HIS A 40 2.67 11.08 -13.09
CA HIS A 40 3.65 11.52 -12.10
C HIS A 40 5.10 11.17 -12.49
N GLY A 41 5.33 9.95 -12.99
CA GLY A 41 6.65 9.50 -13.43
C GLY A 41 7.10 10.07 -14.78
N SER A 42 6.20 10.72 -15.51
CA SER A 42 6.47 11.33 -16.83
C SER A 42 6.72 12.84 -16.75
N THR A 43 6.60 13.45 -15.57
CA THR A 43 6.95 14.87 -15.38
C THR A 43 8.47 15.04 -15.29
N GLY A 44 9.14 15.11 -16.44
CA GLY A 44 10.58 15.38 -16.51
C GLY A 44 11.08 15.58 -17.94
N SER A 45 11.28 16.83 -18.36
CA SER A 45 11.77 17.20 -19.71
C SER A 45 13.26 17.58 -19.74
N GLY A 46 14.10 16.95 -18.90
CA GLY A 46 15.53 17.27 -18.77
C GLY A 46 16.48 16.06 -18.88
N PRO A 47 17.81 16.29 -19.02
CA PRO A 47 18.82 15.24 -19.26
C PRO A 47 19.00 14.24 -18.10
N ARG A 48 18.36 14.49 -16.95
CA ARG A 48 18.09 13.49 -15.90
C ARG A 48 16.57 13.38 -15.72
N PRO A 49 15.89 12.49 -16.48
CA PRO A 49 14.44 12.46 -16.54
C PRO A 49 13.74 12.01 -15.24
N ARG A 50 14.48 11.48 -14.25
CA ARG A 50 13.93 10.86 -13.04
C ARG A 50 14.66 11.34 -11.79
N GLY A 51 14.27 12.52 -11.29
CA GLY A 51 14.79 13.07 -10.03
C GLY A 51 14.35 12.29 -8.77
N PHE A 52 13.47 11.30 -8.93
CA PHE A 52 12.97 10.43 -7.87
C PHE A 52 12.53 9.08 -8.46
N TYR A 53 12.46 8.07 -7.61
CA TYR A 53 11.82 6.78 -7.86
C TYR A 53 10.35 6.86 -7.43
N ASN A 54 9.45 6.32 -8.24
CA ASN A 54 8.01 6.26 -7.99
C ASN A 54 7.50 4.83 -8.14
N TYR A 55 6.84 4.33 -7.12
CA TYR A 55 6.15 3.04 -7.10
C TYR A 55 4.70 3.23 -6.62
N HIS A 56 3.78 2.47 -7.19
CA HIS A 56 2.38 2.49 -6.78
C HIS A 56 1.90 1.09 -6.41
N TRP A 57 0.96 1.03 -5.47
CA TRP A 57 0.25 -0.18 -5.11
C TRP A 57 -1.20 0.14 -4.81
N VAL A 58 -2.11 -0.34 -5.67
CA VAL A 58 -3.53 0.02 -5.61
C VAL A 58 -3.67 1.55 -5.67
N GLY A 59 -4.15 2.21 -4.61
CA GLY A 59 -4.22 3.67 -4.52
C GLY A 59 -3.07 4.32 -3.72
N GLY A 60 -2.10 3.54 -3.24
CA GLY A 60 -0.94 4.04 -2.52
C GLY A 60 0.20 4.44 -3.46
N HIS A 61 0.86 5.56 -3.17
CA HIS A 61 2.01 6.07 -3.91
C HIS A 61 3.22 6.21 -2.99
N ILE A 62 4.37 5.72 -3.47
CA ILE A 62 5.62 5.64 -2.72
C ILE A 62 6.70 6.28 -3.56
N ASN A 63 7.29 7.34 -3.02
CA ASN A 63 8.34 8.08 -3.69
C ASN A 63 9.64 8.03 -2.89
N VAL A 64 10.76 7.90 -3.60
CA VAL A 64 12.10 7.98 -3.03
C VAL A 64 12.88 9.01 -3.83
N ALA A 65 13.29 10.09 -3.19
CA ALA A 65 14.04 11.18 -3.78
C ALA A 65 15.36 11.36 -3.04
N SER A 66 16.36 11.95 -3.69
CA SER A 66 17.54 12.42 -2.95
C SER A 66 17.14 13.63 -2.11
N SER A 67 17.74 13.80 -0.93
CA SER A 67 17.53 14.97 -0.08
C SER A 67 18.15 16.26 -0.63
N THR A 68 18.56 16.29 -1.90
CA THR A 68 18.94 17.51 -2.60
C THR A 68 17.78 18.50 -2.66
N VAL A 69 18.11 19.79 -2.66
CA VAL A 69 17.25 20.91 -2.24
C VAL A 69 15.77 20.83 -2.67
N THR A 70 15.43 20.44 -3.90
CA THR A 70 14.02 20.51 -4.38
C THR A 70 13.37 19.16 -4.71
N GLN A 71 14.10 18.05 -4.74
CA GLN A 71 13.58 16.80 -5.35
C GLN A 71 12.37 16.23 -4.60
N CYS A 72 12.37 16.30 -3.26
CA CYS A 72 11.23 15.88 -2.44
C CYS A 72 9.98 16.73 -2.72
N GLU A 73 10.16 18.06 -2.79
CA GLU A 73 9.07 19.00 -3.06
C GLU A 73 8.54 18.86 -4.49
N ASP A 74 9.43 18.67 -5.46
CA ASP A 74 9.09 18.46 -6.87
C ASP A 74 8.33 17.14 -7.06
N ALA A 75 8.74 16.08 -6.36
CA ALA A 75 8.04 14.80 -6.35
C ALA A 75 6.64 14.94 -5.73
N GLU A 76 6.51 15.61 -4.58
CA GLU A 76 5.20 15.81 -3.96
C GLU A 76 4.28 16.66 -4.85
N ARG A 77 4.78 17.76 -5.41
CA ARG A 77 4.02 18.65 -6.30
C ARG A 77 3.54 17.91 -7.54
N SER A 78 4.41 17.12 -8.16
CA SER A 78 4.06 16.30 -9.33
C SER A 78 3.01 15.24 -8.97
N LEU A 79 3.12 14.58 -7.82
CA LEU A 79 2.13 13.59 -7.39
C LEU A 79 0.75 14.23 -7.17
N ARG A 80 0.70 15.37 -6.49
CA ARG A 80 -0.55 16.13 -6.28
C ARG A 80 -1.20 16.54 -7.59
N PHE A 81 -0.40 16.98 -8.55
CA PHE A 81 -0.87 17.31 -9.91
C PHE A 81 -1.43 16.08 -10.63
N ALA A 82 -0.72 14.95 -10.59
CA ALA A 82 -1.15 13.71 -11.23
C ALA A 82 -2.44 13.15 -10.61
N LEU A 83 -2.55 13.14 -9.27
CA LEU A 83 -3.77 12.75 -8.55
C LEU A 83 -4.97 13.61 -8.97
N THR A 84 -4.78 14.92 -9.01
CA THR A 84 -5.83 15.88 -9.42
C THR A 84 -6.24 15.68 -10.86
N THR A 85 -5.29 15.42 -11.76
CA THR A 85 -5.53 15.24 -13.20
C THR A 85 -6.30 13.95 -13.49
N VAL A 86 -5.97 12.86 -12.80
CA VAL A 86 -6.55 11.53 -13.09
C VAL A 86 -7.85 11.29 -12.32
N MET A 87 -7.92 11.71 -11.06
CA MET A 87 -9.02 11.36 -10.16
C MET A 87 -9.77 12.57 -9.59
N GLY A 88 -9.37 13.79 -9.97
CA GLY A 88 -9.97 15.04 -9.49
C GLY A 88 -9.35 15.54 -8.17
N PRO A 89 -9.64 16.80 -7.80
CA PRO A 89 -9.00 17.47 -6.67
C PRO A 89 -9.26 16.79 -5.31
N SER A 90 -10.43 16.16 -5.14
CA SER A 90 -10.78 15.43 -3.93
C SER A 90 -9.96 14.15 -3.70
N ALA A 91 -9.19 13.70 -4.69
CA ALA A 91 -8.27 12.57 -4.55
C ALA A 91 -7.02 12.91 -3.72
N VAL A 92 -6.68 14.20 -3.60
CA VAL A 92 -5.58 14.66 -2.76
C VAL A 92 -6.03 14.68 -1.30
N ASN A 93 -5.52 13.73 -0.51
CA ASN A 93 -5.84 13.62 0.91
C ASN A 93 -4.63 13.97 1.77
N ASP A 94 -4.51 15.23 2.18
CA ASP A 94 -3.38 15.74 2.97
C ASP A 94 -3.14 14.96 4.27
N ARG A 95 -4.19 14.37 4.86
CA ARG A 95 -4.07 13.55 6.08
C ARG A 95 -3.37 12.22 5.84
N LYS A 96 -3.20 11.80 4.57
CA LYS A 96 -2.57 10.55 4.16
C LYS A 96 -1.17 10.75 3.57
N PHE A 97 -0.76 11.97 3.26
CA PHE A 97 0.61 12.27 2.90
C PHE A 97 1.49 12.17 4.14
N THR A 98 2.59 11.43 4.03
CA THR A 98 3.60 11.34 5.08
C THR A 98 4.71 12.35 4.78
N ALA A 99 5.26 12.96 5.84
CA ALA A 99 6.43 13.82 5.70
C ALA A 99 7.61 13.01 5.16
N TRP A 100 8.50 13.64 4.41
CA TRP A 100 9.73 13.00 3.93
C TRP A 100 10.63 12.58 5.10
N SER A 101 11.15 11.35 5.04
CA SER A 101 12.05 10.79 6.06
C SER A 101 12.92 9.71 5.44
N THR A 102 14.12 9.52 5.97
CA THR A 102 15.00 8.39 5.61
C THR A 102 14.49 7.06 6.16
N GLN A 103 13.62 7.10 7.17
CA GLN A 103 12.95 5.92 7.71
C GLN A 103 11.43 6.07 7.64
N GLN A 104 10.76 5.13 6.98
CA GLN A 104 9.31 5.16 6.74
C GLN A 104 8.69 3.76 6.84
N LYS A 105 7.43 3.69 7.31
CA LYS A 105 6.63 2.47 7.21
C LYS A 105 5.83 2.46 5.90
N VAL A 106 6.18 1.55 4.99
CA VAL A 106 5.60 1.41 3.65
C VAL A 106 5.20 -0.03 3.40
N LEU A 107 3.99 -0.28 2.89
CA LEU A 107 3.46 -1.64 2.60
C LEU A 107 3.56 -2.62 3.79
N GLY A 108 3.48 -2.10 5.02
CA GLY A 108 3.62 -2.92 6.23
C GLY A 108 5.06 -3.10 6.71
N LEU A 109 6.06 -2.73 5.92
CA LEU A 109 7.50 -2.87 6.21
C LEU A 109 8.12 -1.53 6.62
N ILE A 110 9.24 -1.57 7.34
CA ILE A 110 10.06 -0.40 7.67
C ILE A 110 11.20 -0.34 6.65
N PHE A 111 11.25 0.74 5.88
CA PHE A 111 12.34 1.05 4.97
C PHE A 111 13.25 2.07 5.63
N ASP A 112 14.56 1.83 5.60
CA ASP A 112 15.59 2.74 6.08
C ASP A 112 16.60 2.97 4.96
N THR A 113 16.59 4.16 4.38
CA THR A 113 17.45 4.53 3.24
C THR A 113 18.86 4.88 3.68
N THR A 114 19.08 5.25 4.94
CA THR A 114 20.42 5.50 5.49
C THR A 114 21.16 4.20 5.74
N ALA A 115 20.49 3.22 6.36
CA ALA A 115 21.04 1.89 6.60
C ALA A 115 20.98 0.97 5.38
N GLY A 116 20.15 1.29 4.37
CA GLY A 116 19.93 0.45 3.19
C GLY A 116 19.18 -0.84 3.53
N THR A 117 18.23 -0.78 4.46
CA THR A 117 17.54 -1.97 5.00
C THR A 117 16.02 -1.92 4.82
N VAL A 118 15.43 -3.11 4.79
CA VAL A 118 13.98 -3.33 4.85
C VAL A 118 13.70 -4.34 5.96
N ALA A 119 12.90 -3.94 6.95
CA ALA A 119 12.65 -4.73 8.14
C ALA A 119 11.15 -4.90 8.41
N MET A 120 10.79 -6.03 9.01
CA MET A 120 9.45 -6.25 9.54
C MET A 120 9.28 -5.46 10.85
N PRO A 121 8.19 -4.68 11.04
CA PRO A 121 7.95 -4.02 12.32
C PRO A 121 7.85 -5.03 13.47
N THR A 122 8.45 -4.70 14.62
CA THR A 122 8.49 -5.57 15.79
C THR A 122 7.11 -6.07 16.21
N LYS A 123 6.07 -5.23 16.11
CA LYS A 123 4.69 -5.62 16.43
C LYS A 123 4.15 -6.75 15.54
N GLU A 124 4.53 -6.78 14.25
CA GLU A 124 4.09 -7.83 13.33
C GLU A 124 4.84 -9.13 13.59
N VAL A 125 6.12 -9.05 13.98
CA VAL A 125 6.89 -10.21 14.45
C VAL A 125 6.28 -10.79 15.73
N VAL A 126 5.94 -9.93 16.70
CA VAL A 126 5.28 -10.35 17.95
C VAL A 126 3.93 -11.01 17.66
N LYS A 127 3.12 -10.43 16.76
CA LYS A 127 1.86 -11.02 16.31
C LYS A 127 2.07 -12.40 15.70
N ALA A 128 3.03 -12.55 14.78
CA ALA A 128 3.33 -13.82 14.16
C ALA A 128 3.75 -14.87 15.21
N ARG A 129 4.62 -14.51 16.16
CA ARG A 129 5.02 -15.40 17.28
C ARG A 129 3.82 -15.83 18.12
N SER A 130 2.90 -14.91 18.42
CA SER A 130 1.67 -15.23 19.15
C SER A 130 0.78 -16.22 18.39
N LEU A 131 0.60 -16.02 17.08
CA LEU A 131 -0.17 -16.95 16.23
C LEU A 131 0.49 -18.33 16.16
N ILE A 132 1.82 -18.41 16.06
CA ILE A 132 2.56 -19.68 16.08
C ILE A 132 2.37 -20.39 17.42
N ALA A 133 2.54 -19.67 18.54
CA ALA A 133 2.39 -20.25 19.88
C ALA A 133 0.96 -20.79 20.08
N HIS A 134 -0.05 -20.01 19.69
CA HIS A 134 -1.44 -20.44 19.75
C HIS A 134 -1.69 -21.70 18.91
N ALA A 135 -1.20 -21.73 17.67
CA ALA A 135 -1.32 -22.88 16.79
C ALA A 135 -0.61 -24.13 17.33
N PHE A 136 0.58 -23.96 17.91
CA PHE A 136 1.38 -25.05 18.47
C PHE A 136 0.70 -25.72 19.68
N HIS A 137 0.00 -24.95 20.50
CA HIS A 137 -0.71 -25.46 21.68
C HIS A 137 -2.14 -25.92 21.40
N SER A 138 -2.66 -25.68 20.18
CA SER A 138 -4.03 -26.04 19.82
C SER A 138 -4.10 -27.43 19.18
N GLN A 139 -5.10 -28.23 19.57
CA GLN A 139 -5.37 -29.53 18.95
C GLN A 139 -5.99 -29.41 17.55
N ALA A 140 -6.68 -28.30 17.27
CA ALA A 140 -7.28 -27.98 15.99
C ALA A 140 -7.34 -26.46 15.79
N LEU A 141 -7.37 -26.01 14.54
CA LEU A 141 -7.55 -24.61 14.16
C LEU A 141 -8.75 -24.46 13.22
N SER A 142 -9.51 -23.39 13.38
CA SER A 142 -10.48 -22.99 12.38
C SER A 142 -9.77 -22.60 11.08
N ARG A 143 -10.50 -22.66 9.96
CA ARG A 143 -10.01 -22.19 8.66
C ARG A 143 -9.57 -20.72 8.70
N SER A 144 -10.21 -19.91 9.54
CA SER A 144 -9.90 -18.48 9.68
C SER A 144 -8.58 -18.25 10.41
N GLU A 145 -8.34 -18.98 11.50
CA GLU A 145 -7.10 -18.93 12.28
C GLU A 145 -5.93 -19.44 11.46
N PHE A 146 -6.11 -20.56 10.75
CA PHE A 146 -5.09 -21.11 9.86
C PHE A 146 -4.71 -20.13 8.75
N ARG A 147 -5.69 -19.47 8.11
CA ARG A 147 -5.44 -18.44 7.09
C ARG A 147 -4.75 -17.21 7.67
N SER A 148 -5.13 -16.78 8.86
CA SER A 148 -4.48 -15.67 9.57
C SER A 148 -3.01 -15.99 9.87
N LEU A 149 -2.74 -17.19 10.38
CA LEU A 149 -1.38 -17.69 10.63
C LEU A 149 -0.55 -17.70 9.34
N LEU A 150 -1.04 -18.35 8.29
CA LEU A 150 -0.35 -18.41 6.99
C LEU A 150 -0.08 -17.02 6.42
N GLY A 151 -1.07 -16.13 6.44
CA GLY A 151 -0.91 -14.76 5.97
C GLY A 151 0.16 -13.99 6.75
N SER A 152 0.16 -14.13 8.07
CA SER A 152 1.16 -13.50 8.94
C SER A 152 2.57 -14.04 8.69
N LEU A 153 2.71 -15.37 8.52
CA LEU A 153 4.00 -16.00 8.23
C LEU A 153 4.55 -15.59 6.88
N ARG A 154 3.72 -15.61 5.83
CA ARG A 154 4.11 -15.13 4.49
C ARG A 154 4.58 -13.68 4.52
N HIS A 155 3.88 -12.83 5.27
CA HIS A 155 4.30 -11.43 5.41
C HIS A 155 5.68 -11.34 6.08
N VAL A 156 5.90 -12.01 7.21
CA VAL A 156 7.21 -12.01 7.91
C VAL A 156 8.33 -12.57 7.04
N ALA A 157 8.06 -13.63 6.27
CA ALA A 157 9.01 -14.26 5.36
C ALA A 157 9.53 -13.30 4.26
N THR A 158 8.78 -12.23 3.95
CA THR A 158 9.20 -11.22 2.96
C THR A 158 10.54 -10.56 3.33
N CYS A 159 10.84 -10.42 4.63
CA CYS A 159 12.11 -9.86 5.13
C CYS A 159 13.16 -10.94 5.49
N VAL A 160 12.85 -12.22 5.28
CA VAL A 160 13.75 -13.34 5.62
C VAL A 160 14.21 -13.99 4.32
N ARG A 161 15.41 -13.64 3.85
CA ARG A 161 15.96 -14.10 2.55
C ARG A 161 15.82 -15.62 2.30
N PRO A 162 16.16 -16.51 3.24
CA PRO A 162 15.97 -17.95 3.05
C PRO A 162 14.50 -18.39 2.92
N ALA A 163 13.57 -17.60 3.42
CA ALA A 163 12.14 -17.93 3.44
C ALA A 163 11.38 -17.38 2.22
N GLN A 164 12.03 -16.65 1.29
CA GLN A 164 11.39 -16.12 0.08
C GLN A 164 10.79 -17.23 -0.80
N ALA A 165 11.34 -18.45 -0.77
CA ALA A 165 10.79 -19.59 -1.50
C ALA A 165 9.38 -20.01 -1.03
N PHE A 166 8.94 -19.56 0.15
CA PHE A 166 7.64 -19.86 0.73
C PHE A 166 6.63 -18.69 0.63
N VAL A 167 7.05 -17.57 0.01
CA VAL A 167 6.19 -16.39 -0.17
C VAL A 167 5.29 -16.56 -1.37
#